data_AF-A0A939HYM0-F1
#
_entry.id   AF-A0A939HYM0-F1
#
_cell.length_a   1.000
_cell.length_b   1.000
_cell.length_c   1.000
_cell.angle_alpha   90.00
_cell.angle_beta   90.00
_cell.angle_gamma   90.00
#
_symmetry.space_group_name_H-M   'P 1'
#
loop_
_entity.id
_entity.type
_entity.pdbx_description
1 polymer ?
#
loop_
_entity_poly.entity_id
_entity_poly.type
_entity_poly.pdbx_seq_one_letter_code
_entity_poly.pdbx_strand_id
1 'polypeptide(L)'
;MLTGLNVKDTPNNADAVRKKQYYRFALIAVNRMSFAEYKGCSFWKKSDNLIPKNFVLAVIAVENYGRPSQRRWLEEMLAKTNLLFTGKAPDYSLGVGQIKLSTARLVLQQKAVDDSELLKMVLNPCKNIMLVHEYLSLLMRKLGLTKFDKAVVNVMLKEYNGQEEGNPENLTYQEVVWEVFCVYQKFPVSAQDLYDGNHSKYRSPDRTRSESMNFHCR
;
A
#
# COMPACT_ATOMS: atom_id res chain seq x y z
N MET A 1 0.74 53.05 21.99
CA MET A 1 -0.28 52.49 21.06
C MET A 1 0.35 52.55 19.67
N LEU A 2 0.83 51.49 19.04
CA LEU A 2 0.15 50.26 18.66
C LEU A 2 1.06 49.03 18.85
N THR A 3 0.51 48.08 19.58
CA THR A 3 0.99 46.71 19.77
C THR A 3 0.65 45.84 18.56
N GLY A 4 1.52 44.87 18.25
CA GLY A 4 1.10 43.54 17.76
C GLY A 4 0.88 43.38 16.25
N LEU A 5 1.96 43.39 15.46
CA LEU A 5 1.95 42.64 14.20
C LEU A 5 2.26 41.18 14.50
N ASN A 6 1.17 40.41 14.52
CA ASN A 6 1.11 38.96 14.61
C ASN A 6 2.16 38.28 13.72
N VAL A 7 3.05 37.52 14.36
CA VAL A 7 3.88 36.50 13.72
C VAL A 7 2.93 35.45 13.17
N LYS A 8 2.53 35.60 11.90
CA LYS A 8 1.79 34.55 11.19
C LYS A 8 2.70 33.34 11.08
N ASP A 9 2.24 32.22 11.61
CA ASP A 9 2.81 30.89 11.50
C ASP A 9 3.34 30.62 10.09
N THR A 10 4.65 30.79 9.91
CA THR A 10 5.33 30.19 8.78
C THR A 10 5.43 28.71 9.14
N PRO A 11 4.84 27.79 8.36
CA PRO A 11 5.00 26.37 8.63
C PRO A 11 6.50 26.09 8.70
N ASN A 12 6.95 25.46 9.80
CA ASN A 12 8.35 25.12 10.02
C ASN A 12 8.92 24.55 8.71
N ASN A 13 10.04 25.12 8.25
CA ASN A 13 10.69 24.74 6.99
C ASN A 13 10.87 23.21 6.88
N ALA A 14 11.06 22.53 8.02
CA ALA A 14 11.10 21.07 8.15
C ALA A 14 9.84 20.35 7.62
N ASP A 15 8.63 20.82 7.91
CA ASP A 15 7.39 20.16 7.48
C ASP A 15 7.16 20.30 5.97
N ALA A 16 7.51 21.45 5.40
CA ALA A 16 7.44 21.69 3.97
C ALA A 16 8.45 20.81 3.21
N VAL A 17 9.67 20.68 3.73
CA VAL A 17 10.70 19.77 3.20
C VAL A 17 10.23 18.31 3.30
N ARG A 18 9.65 17.90 4.44
CA ARG A 18 9.10 16.55 4.65
C ARG A 18 7.98 16.22 3.64
N LYS A 19 7.02 17.14 3.44
CA LYS A 19 5.97 17.04 2.39
C LYS A 19 6.52 16.90 0.99
N LYS A 20 7.55 17.67 0.65
CA LYS A 20 8.21 17.56 -0.66
C LYS A 20 8.88 16.20 -0.86
N GLN A 21 9.48 15.65 0.20
CA GLN A 21 10.07 14.31 0.19
C GLN A 21 8.99 13.22 0.06
N TYR A 22 7.87 13.33 0.79
CA TYR A 22 6.71 12.43 0.65
C TYR A 22 6.19 12.38 -0.78
N TYR A 23 5.96 13.55 -1.39
CA TYR A 23 5.44 13.63 -2.74
C TYR A 23 6.40 13.04 -3.78
N ARG A 24 7.71 13.28 -3.64
CA ARG A 24 8.73 12.67 -4.51
C ARG A 24 8.76 11.16 -4.37
N PHE A 25 8.75 10.65 -3.15
CA PHE A 25 8.67 9.22 -2.89
C PHE A 25 7.42 8.62 -3.55
N ALA A 26 6.26 9.23 -3.30
CA ALA A 26 4.99 8.74 -3.81
C ALA A 26 4.99 8.70 -5.34
N LEU A 27 5.47 9.75 -5.99
CA LEU A 27 5.63 9.76 -7.45
C LEU A 27 6.58 8.65 -7.94
N ILE A 28 7.70 8.41 -7.26
CA ILE A 28 8.63 7.34 -7.66
C ILE A 28 7.98 5.96 -7.48
N ALA A 29 7.33 5.73 -6.34
CA ALA A 29 6.63 4.47 -6.05
C ALA A 29 5.53 4.20 -7.10
N VAL A 30 4.72 5.22 -7.41
CA VAL A 30 3.68 5.15 -8.46
C VAL A 30 4.29 4.86 -9.83
N ASN A 31 5.36 5.55 -10.22
CA ASN A 31 5.98 5.38 -11.54
C ASN A 31 6.76 4.08 -11.71
N ARG A 32 7.35 3.54 -10.63
CA ARG A 32 8.09 2.27 -10.67
C ARG A 32 7.19 1.04 -10.68
N MET A 33 5.95 1.19 -10.23
CA MET A 33 5.00 0.09 -10.21
C MET A 33 4.33 -0.04 -11.58
N SER A 34 4.76 -1.03 -12.38
CA SER A 34 4.07 -1.38 -13.61
C SER A 34 2.76 -2.08 -13.28
N PHE A 35 1.67 -1.30 -13.20
CA PHE A 35 0.32 -1.85 -13.03
C PHE A 35 -0.12 -2.76 -14.16
N ALA A 36 0.61 -2.78 -15.28
CA ALA A 36 0.33 -3.65 -16.42
C ALA A 36 0.32 -5.13 -16.01
N GLU A 37 1.16 -5.53 -15.06
CA GLU A 37 1.21 -6.92 -14.55
C GLU A 37 -0.06 -7.33 -13.78
N TYR A 38 -0.80 -6.36 -13.22
CA TYR A 38 -1.98 -6.62 -12.37
C TYR A 38 -3.31 -6.26 -13.06
N LYS A 39 -3.24 -5.77 -14.31
CA LYS A 39 -4.37 -5.37 -15.16
C LYS A 39 -5.41 -6.49 -15.34
N GLY A 40 -4.96 -7.74 -15.38
CA GLY A 40 -5.81 -8.92 -15.60
C GLY A 40 -6.42 -9.53 -14.33
N CYS A 41 -6.12 -9.01 -13.14
CA CYS A 41 -6.59 -9.63 -11.92
C CYS A 41 -8.11 -9.49 -11.78
N SER A 42 -8.84 -10.60 -11.92
CA SER A 42 -10.31 -10.64 -11.83
C SER A 42 -10.86 -10.21 -10.47
N PHE A 43 -10.01 -10.21 -9.44
CA PHE A 43 -10.31 -9.79 -8.08
C PHE A 43 -10.97 -8.39 -8.02
N TRP A 44 -10.47 -7.44 -8.81
CA TRP A 44 -10.99 -6.07 -8.81
C TRP A 44 -12.47 -5.95 -9.18
N LYS A 45 -13.07 -6.99 -9.77
CA LYS A 45 -14.49 -7.02 -10.14
C LYS A 45 -15.40 -7.47 -8.99
N LYS A 46 -14.86 -8.11 -7.95
CA LYS A 46 -15.63 -8.78 -6.89
C LYS A 46 -15.36 -8.25 -5.46
N SER A 47 -14.44 -7.31 -5.29
CA SER A 47 -14.09 -6.78 -3.97
C SER A 47 -15.24 -5.99 -3.34
N ASP A 48 -15.42 -6.10 -2.02
CA ASP A 48 -16.33 -5.23 -1.28
C ASP A 48 -15.87 -3.76 -1.33
N ASN A 49 -16.78 -2.82 -1.07
CA ASN A 49 -16.47 -1.38 -1.11
C ASN A 49 -15.85 -0.87 0.21
N LEU A 50 -15.41 -1.77 1.10
CA LEU A 50 -14.97 -1.40 2.44
C LEU A 50 -13.59 -0.72 2.40
N ILE A 51 -12.67 -1.27 1.61
CA ILE A 51 -11.33 -0.72 1.40
C ILE A 51 -11.22 -0.20 -0.04
N PRO A 52 -10.92 1.10 -0.25
CA PRO A 52 -10.74 1.64 -1.60
C PRO A 52 -9.62 0.93 -2.34
N LYS A 53 -9.83 0.58 -3.62
CA LYS A 53 -8.81 -0.07 -4.47
C LYS A 53 -7.50 0.69 -4.51
N ASN A 54 -7.58 2.01 -4.66
CA ASN A 54 -6.42 2.92 -4.66
C ASN A 54 -5.59 2.82 -3.38
N PHE A 55 -6.22 2.46 -2.25
CA PHE A 55 -5.52 2.27 -0.99
C PHE A 55 -4.72 0.97 -0.98
N VAL A 56 -5.31 -0.13 -1.48
CA VAL A 56 -4.58 -1.40 -1.65
C VAL A 56 -3.37 -1.19 -2.59
N LEU A 57 -3.55 -0.44 -3.67
CA LEU A 57 -2.45 -0.10 -4.57
C LEU A 57 -1.37 0.75 -3.89
N ALA A 58 -1.76 1.67 -3.01
CA ALA A 58 -0.82 2.45 -2.22
C ALA A 58 0.03 1.57 -1.29
N VAL A 59 -0.58 0.62 -0.59
CA VAL A 59 0.14 -0.35 0.24
C VAL A 59 1.15 -1.12 -0.60
N ILE A 60 0.72 -1.70 -1.72
CA ILE A 60 1.59 -2.48 -2.61
C ILE A 60 2.74 -1.62 -3.15
N ALA A 61 2.48 -0.38 -3.55
CA ALA A 61 3.51 0.52 -4.07
C ALA A 61 4.61 0.78 -3.02
N VAL A 62 4.22 0.98 -1.75
CA VAL A 62 5.16 1.18 -0.65
C VAL A 62 5.95 -0.08 -0.35
N GLU A 63 5.31 -1.25 -0.29
CA GLU A 63 5.99 -2.53 -0.09
C GLU A 63 7.04 -2.80 -1.18
N ASN A 64 6.68 -2.58 -2.44
CA ASN A 64 7.58 -2.80 -3.57
C ASN A 64 8.72 -1.78 -3.65
N TYR A 65 8.49 -0.56 -3.17
CA TYR A 65 9.56 0.43 -3.08
C TYR A 65 10.60 0.00 -2.03
N GLY A 66 10.14 -0.45 -0.85
CA GLY A 66 11.01 -0.87 0.24
C GLY A 66 11.78 -2.16 -0.02
N ARG A 67 11.32 -3.00 -0.96
CA ARG A 67 11.95 -4.29 -1.29
C ARG A 67 12.25 -4.46 -2.77
N PRO A 68 13.54 -4.31 -3.19
CA PRO A 68 13.91 -4.48 -4.59
C PRO A 68 13.61 -5.90 -5.09
N SER A 69 13.37 -6.04 -6.40
CA SER A 69 12.97 -7.30 -7.05
C SER A 69 13.94 -8.45 -6.78
N GLN A 70 15.24 -8.17 -6.72
CA GLN A 70 16.29 -9.14 -6.41
C GLN A 70 16.12 -9.76 -5.02
N ARG A 71 15.82 -8.92 -4.02
CA ARG A 71 15.58 -9.39 -2.64
C ARG A 71 14.32 -10.25 -2.58
N ARG A 72 13.24 -9.83 -3.24
CA ARG A 72 12.00 -10.62 -3.33
C ARG A 72 12.26 -11.98 -3.98
N TRP A 73 12.95 -12.01 -5.10
CA TRP A 73 13.32 -13.27 -5.77
C TRP A 73 14.10 -14.21 -4.85
N LEU A 74 15.06 -13.71 -4.07
CA LEU A 74 15.78 -14.50 -3.07
C LEU A 74 14.84 -15.04 -1.98
N GLU A 75 13.96 -14.20 -1.42
CA GLU A 75 12.98 -14.61 -0.40
C GLU A 75 12.05 -15.72 -0.94
N GLU A 76 11.61 -15.61 -2.20
CA GLU A 76 10.78 -16.62 -2.86
C GLU A 76 11.53 -17.94 -3.10
N MET A 77 12.79 -17.86 -3.55
CA MET A 77 13.64 -19.04 -3.72
C MET A 77 13.84 -19.75 -2.39
N LEU A 78 14.22 -19.02 -1.34
CA LEU A 78 14.38 -19.57 0.00
C LEU A 78 13.10 -20.24 0.51
N ALA A 79 11.94 -19.64 0.28
CA ALA A 79 10.66 -20.23 0.68
C ALA A 79 10.37 -21.55 -0.05
N LYS A 80 10.58 -21.59 -1.37
CA LYS A 80 10.41 -22.82 -2.18
C LYS A 80 11.39 -23.91 -1.77
N THR A 81 12.64 -23.55 -1.56
CA THR A 81 13.70 -24.47 -1.14
C THR A 81 13.41 -25.04 0.24
N ASN A 82 13.00 -24.20 1.21
CA ASN A 82 12.65 -24.68 2.55
C ASN A 82 11.45 -25.64 2.52
N LEU A 83 10.43 -25.34 1.71
CA LEU A 83 9.29 -26.24 1.51
C LEU A 83 9.74 -27.58 0.93
N LEU A 84 10.63 -27.57 -0.06
CA LEU A 84 11.14 -28.80 -0.68
C LEU A 84 11.91 -29.68 0.32
N PHE A 85 12.73 -29.08 1.18
CA PHE A 85 13.58 -29.84 2.12
C PHE A 85 12.89 -30.23 3.42
N THR A 86 12.01 -29.38 3.96
CA THR A 86 11.40 -29.59 5.28
C THR A 86 9.94 -30.04 5.21
N GLY A 87 9.33 -29.98 4.02
CA GLY A 87 7.89 -30.17 3.84
C GLY A 87 7.04 -29.03 4.42
N LYS A 88 7.65 -27.94 4.88
CA LYS A 88 6.96 -26.78 5.47
C LYS A 88 7.43 -25.47 4.84
N ALA A 89 6.49 -24.59 4.56
CA ALA A 89 6.83 -23.27 4.05
C ALA A 89 7.17 -22.32 5.21
N PRO A 90 8.22 -21.49 5.10
CA PRO A 90 8.56 -20.54 6.15
C PRO A 90 7.54 -19.41 6.18
N ASP A 91 7.28 -18.85 7.37
CA ASP A 91 6.29 -17.80 7.57
C ASP A 91 6.83 -16.39 7.29
N TYR A 92 7.38 -16.21 6.08
CA TYR A 92 7.92 -14.93 5.62
C TYR A 92 6.86 -14.07 4.95
N SER A 93 7.04 -12.75 5.02
CA SER A 93 6.31 -11.80 4.18
C SER A 93 6.76 -11.96 2.73
N LEU A 94 5.84 -12.36 1.85
CA LEU A 94 6.15 -12.72 0.47
C LEU A 94 5.17 -12.07 -0.53
N GLY A 95 5.59 -12.04 -1.79
CA GLY A 95 4.83 -11.46 -2.89
C GLY A 95 4.79 -9.93 -2.88
N VAL A 96 3.97 -9.37 -3.77
CA VAL A 96 3.93 -7.92 -4.03
C VAL A 96 3.41 -7.10 -2.87
N GLY A 97 2.53 -7.66 -2.05
CA GLY A 97 1.99 -7.08 -0.83
C GLY A 97 2.51 -7.73 0.44
N GLN A 98 3.64 -8.44 0.38
CA GLN A 98 4.40 -8.83 1.57
C GLN A 98 3.59 -9.58 2.65
N ILE A 99 2.67 -10.44 2.20
CA ILE A 99 1.78 -11.22 3.07
C ILE A 99 2.50 -12.46 3.60
N LYS A 100 2.38 -12.69 4.91
CA LYS A 100 2.83 -13.92 5.57
C LYS A 100 1.88 -15.09 5.29
N LEU A 101 2.38 -16.31 5.33
CA LEU A 101 1.55 -17.51 5.15
C LEU A 101 0.52 -17.63 6.28
N SER A 102 0.90 -17.35 7.52
CA SER A 102 -0.01 -17.31 8.67
C SER A 102 -1.15 -16.31 8.47
N THR A 103 -0.84 -15.11 7.97
CA THR A 103 -1.83 -14.09 7.59
C THR A 103 -2.74 -14.59 6.46
N ALA A 104 -2.18 -15.23 5.43
CA ALA A 104 -2.97 -15.79 4.34
C ALA A 104 -3.94 -16.88 4.84
N ARG A 105 -3.50 -17.78 5.73
CA ARG A 105 -4.39 -18.77 6.37
C ARG A 105 -5.51 -18.12 7.17
N LEU A 106 -5.18 -17.07 7.94
CA LEU A 106 -6.15 -16.31 8.73
C LEU A 106 -7.24 -15.71 7.83
N VAL A 107 -6.82 -15.05 6.73
CA VAL A 107 -7.71 -14.44 5.75
C VAL A 107 -8.62 -15.46 5.08
N LEU A 108 -8.05 -16.59 4.65
CA LEU A 108 -8.81 -17.65 3.99
C LEU A 108 -9.73 -18.39 4.96
N GLN A 109 -9.57 -18.20 6.27
CA GLN A 109 -10.27 -18.94 7.34
C GLN A 109 -10.13 -20.47 7.20
N GLN A 110 -9.10 -20.93 6.50
CA GLN A 110 -8.89 -22.34 6.19
C GLN A 110 -7.72 -22.86 7.02
N LYS A 111 -8.04 -23.76 7.96
CA LYS A 111 -7.03 -24.45 8.79
C LYS A 111 -6.31 -25.57 8.04
N ALA A 112 -6.79 -25.97 6.87
CA ALA A 112 -6.37 -27.19 6.16
C ALA A 112 -5.75 -26.97 4.77
N VAL A 113 -5.41 -25.72 4.40
CA VAL A 113 -4.67 -25.49 3.14
C VAL A 113 -3.25 -25.96 3.30
N ASP A 114 -2.79 -26.79 2.36
CA ASP A 114 -1.41 -27.24 2.30
C ASP A 114 -0.45 -26.06 2.09
N ASP A 115 0.75 -26.15 2.69
CA ASP A 115 1.76 -25.09 2.60
C ASP A 115 2.20 -24.83 1.15
N SER A 116 2.21 -25.85 0.29
CA SER A 116 2.55 -25.69 -1.12
C SER A 116 1.50 -24.88 -1.86
N GLU A 117 0.22 -25.17 -1.62
CA GLU A 117 -0.87 -24.43 -2.25
C GLU A 117 -0.90 -22.98 -1.75
N LEU A 118 -0.74 -22.79 -0.43
CA LEU A 118 -0.71 -21.47 0.17
C LEU A 118 0.47 -20.64 -0.34
N LEU A 119 1.66 -21.24 -0.43
CA LEU A 119 2.84 -20.57 -0.99
C LEU A 119 2.59 -20.18 -2.45
N LYS A 120 2.01 -21.06 -3.28
CA LYS A 120 1.65 -20.72 -4.67
C LYS A 120 0.66 -19.54 -4.74
N MET A 121 -0.30 -19.46 -3.83
CA MET A 121 -1.24 -18.34 -3.76
C MET A 121 -0.54 -17.04 -3.35
N VAL A 122 0.31 -17.08 -2.32
CA VAL A 122 1.03 -15.89 -1.83
C VAL A 122 2.04 -15.40 -2.88
N LEU A 123 2.66 -16.29 -3.66
CA LEU A 123 3.60 -15.91 -4.72
C LEU A 123 2.91 -15.46 -6.03
N ASN A 124 1.65 -15.83 -6.25
CA ASN A 124 0.90 -15.32 -7.39
C ASN A 124 0.48 -13.87 -7.15
N PRO A 125 0.89 -12.89 -7.98
CA PRO A 125 0.64 -11.48 -7.69
C PRO A 125 -0.84 -11.13 -7.56
N CYS A 126 -1.71 -11.64 -8.44
CA CYS A 126 -3.15 -11.36 -8.35
C CYS A 126 -3.78 -11.91 -7.07
N LYS A 127 -3.39 -13.12 -6.66
CA LYS A 127 -3.89 -13.72 -5.42
C LYS A 127 -3.31 -13.02 -4.20
N ASN A 128 -2.05 -12.59 -4.25
CA ASN A 128 -1.42 -11.82 -3.17
C ASN A 128 -2.12 -10.46 -2.97
N ILE A 129 -2.45 -9.75 -4.05
CA ILE A 129 -3.23 -8.50 -3.99
C ILE A 129 -4.61 -8.72 -3.38
N MET A 130 -5.31 -9.79 -3.77
CA MET A 130 -6.57 -10.20 -3.15
C MET A 130 -6.38 -10.44 -1.65
N LEU A 131 -5.34 -11.18 -1.24
CA LEU A 131 -5.05 -11.45 0.16
C LEU A 131 -4.76 -10.16 0.95
N VAL A 132 -4.06 -9.19 0.37
CA VAL A 132 -3.84 -7.87 0.98
C VAL A 132 -5.16 -7.18 1.25
N HIS A 133 -6.02 -7.10 0.24
CA HIS A 133 -7.34 -6.47 0.39
C HIS A 133 -8.16 -7.17 1.48
N GLU A 134 -8.30 -8.49 1.40
CA GLU A 134 -9.07 -9.26 2.38
C GLU A 134 -8.50 -9.14 3.80
N TYR A 135 -7.17 -9.04 3.94
CA TYR A 135 -6.55 -8.81 5.23
C TYR A 135 -6.87 -7.42 5.79
N LEU A 136 -6.78 -6.38 4.96
CA LEU A 136 -7.16 -5.01 5.35
C LEU A 136 -8.64 -4.94 5.73
N SER A 137 -9.53 -5.58 4.95
CA SER A 137 -10.96 -5.68 5.28
C SER A 137 -11.19 -6.44 6.59
N LEU A 138 -10.43 -7.52 6.84
CA LEU A 138 -10.47 -8.25 8.11
C LEU A 138 -10.05 -7.37 9.29
N LEU A 139 -8.96 -6.59 9.15
CA LEU A 139 -8.51 -5.66 10.17
C LEU A 139 -9.54 -4.57 10.45
N MET A 140 -10.13 -3.99 9.40
CA MET A 140 -11.18 -2.98 9.53
C MET A 140 -12.39 -3.52 10.30
N ARG A 141 -12.83 -4.76 10.01
CA ARG A 141 -13.90 -5.45 10.76
C ARG A 141 -13.50 -5.76 12.21
N LYS A 142 -12.30 -6.32 12.44
CA LYS A 142 -11.80 -6.69 13.77
C LYS A 142 -11.72 -5.49 14.71
N LEU A 143 -11.34 -4.33 14.17
CA LEU A 143 -11.23 -3.08 14.91
C LEU A 143 -12.58 -2.34 15.05
N GLY A 144 -13.68 -2.89 14.52
CA GLY A 144 -15.00 -2.27 14.57
C GLY A 144 -15.12 -0.97 13.77
N LEU A 145 -14.26 -0.79 12.76
CA LEU A 145 -14.15 0.47 12.04
C LEU A 145 -15.12 0.46 10.86
N THR A 146 -16.00 1.46 10.82
CA THR A 146 -17.06 1.57 9.80
C THR A 146 -16.80 2.66 8.78
N LYS A 147 -15.80 3.51 9.01
CA LYS A 147 -15.41 4.62 8.14
C LYS A 147 -13.95 4.49 7.74
N PHE A 148 -13.68 4.76 6.47
CA PHE A 148 -12.33 4.79 5.94
C PHE A 148 -11.76 6.22 6.05
N ASP A 149 -11.03 6.50 7.13
CA ASP A 149 -10.36 7.79 7.35
C ASP A 149 -8.89 7.62 7.75
N LYS A 150 -8.15 8.73 7.84
CA LYS A 150 -6.70 8.71 8.13
C LYS A 150 -6.37 8.09 9.49
N ALA A 151 -7.18 8.36 10.52
CA ALA A 151 -6.92 7.84 11.87
C ALA A 151 -7.11 6.32 11.90
N VAL A 152 -8.20 5.84 11.30
CA VAL A 152 -8.49 4.41 11.09
C VAL A 152 -7.39 3.72 10.30
N VAL A 153 -6.97 4.33 9.19
CA VAL A 153 -5.92 3.80 8.33
C VAL A 153 -4.60 3.67 9.08
N ASN A 154 -4.24 4.65 9.91
CA ASN A 154 -3.00 4.58 10.68
C ASN A 154 -3.00 3.38 11.64
N VAL A 155 -4.11 3.12 12.35
CA VAL A 155 -4.23 1.96 13.24
C VAL A 155 -4.16 0.66 12.42
N MET A 156 -4.92 0.58 11.33
CA MET A 156 -4.92 -0.60 10.46
C MET A 156 -3.53 -0.91 9.88
N LEU A 157 -2.78 0.11 9.47
CA LEU A 157 -1.44 -0.07 8.88
C LEU A 157 -0.36 -0.38 9.94
N LYS A 158 -0.53 0.05 11.20
CA LYS A 158 0.30 -0.42 12.32
C LYS A 158 0.16 -1.94 12.48
N GLU A 159 -1.07 -2.44 12.51
CA GLU A 159 -1.36 -3.88 12.58
C GLU A 159 -0.87 -4.65 11.34
N TYR A 160 -0.97 -4.04 10.15
CA TYR A 160 -0.56 -4.66 8.89
C TYR A 160 0.97 -4.87 8.81
N ASN A 161 1.76 -3.83 9.08
CA ASN A 161 3.22 -3.89 8.98
C ASN A 161 3.87 -4.55 10.22
N GLY A 162 3.17 -4.59 11.35
CA GLY A 162 3.68 -5.18 12.59
C GLY A 162 4.87 -4.42 13.19
N GLN A 163 5.03 -3.14 12.84
CA GLN A 163 6.04 -2.26 13.43
C GLN A 163 5.46 -1.54 14.66
N GLU A 164 6.17 -1.65 15.78
CA GLU A 164 6.03 -0.71 16.90
C GLU A 164 6.59 0.66 16.49
N GLU A 165 6.14 1.72 17.16
CA GLU A 165 6.29 3.12 16.72
C GLU A 165 7.70 3.45 16.20
N GLY A 166 7.76 3.91 14.95
CA GLY A 166 9.01 4.29 14.31
C GLY A 166 9.69 5.49 14.98
N ASN A 167 10.99 5.65 14.75
CA ASN A 167 11.73 6.85 15.14
C ASN A 167 11.00 8.11 14.60
N PRO A 168 10.64 9.09 15.44
CA PRO A 168 9.91 10.30 15.03
C PRO A 168 10.63 11.16 13.98
N GLU A 169 11.93 10.91 13.76
CA GLU A 169 12.73 11.57 12.71
C GLU A 169 12.56 10.94 11.32
N ASN A 170 12.10 9.69 11.24
CA ASN A 170 11.89 8.97 9.99
C ASN A 170 10.40 8.93 9.61
N LEU A 171 10.14 8.90 8.30
CA LEU A 171 8.78 8.77 7.78
C LEU A 171 8.18 7.45 8.25
N THR A 172 7.03 7.50 8.91
CA THR A 172 6.34 6.28 9.32
C THR A 172 5.73 5.60 8.10
N TYR A 173 5.66 4.27 8.11
CA TYR A 173 5.04 3.50 7.03
C TYR A 173 3.62 3.98 6.71
N GLN A 174 2.86 4.32 7.74
CA GLN A 174 1.48 4.79 7.66
C GLN A 174 1.37 6.12 6.89
N GLU A 175 2.25 7.07 7.20
CA GLU A 175 2.30 8.35 6.49
C GLU A 175 2.62 8.16 5.02
N VAL A 176 3.61 7.32 4.71
CA VAL A 176 4.01 7.07 3.32
C VAL A 176 2.86 6.45 2.52
N VAL A 177 2.20 5.42 3.05
CA VAL A 177 1.05 4.79 2.38
C VAL A 177 -0.10 5.78 2.19
N TRP A 178 -0.40 6.60 3.20
CA TRP A 178 -1.46 7.61 3.09
C TRP A 178 -1.18 8.66 2.01
N GLU A 179 0.06 9.15 1.93
CA GLU A 179 0.44 10.14 0.91
C GLU A 179 0.40 9.52 -0.50
N VAL A 180 0.86 8.28 -0.67
CA VAL A 180 0.73 7.54 -1.93
C VAL A 180 -0.74 7.35 -2.32
N PHE A 181 -1.59 6.98 -1.35
CA PHE A 181 -3.04 6.87 -1.56
C PHE A 181 -3.64 8.19 -2.02
N CYS A 182 -3.27 9.30 -1.40
CA CYS A 182 -3.74 10.62 -1.79
C CYS A 182 -3.28 11.03 -3.19
N VAL A 183 -2.08 10.62 -3.63
CA VAL A 183 -1.64 10.79 -5.02
C VAL A 183 -2.53 9.98 -5.97
N TYR A 184 -2.83 8.71 -5.66
CA TYR A 184 -3.76 7.90 -6.46
C TYR A 184 -5.20 8.44 -6.50
N GLN A 185 -5.63 9.18 -5.48
CA GLN A 185 -6.95 9.84 -5.47
C GLN A 185 -6.97 11.12 -6.31
N LYS A 186 -5.93 11.97 -6.20
CA LYS A 186 -5.81 13.24 -6.93
C LYS A 186 -5.56 13.03 -8.42
N PHE A 187 -4.79 12.00 -8.73
CA PHE A 187 -4.58 11.52 -10.08
C PHE A 187 -5.22 10.14 -10.12
N PRO A 188 -6.57 10.07 -10.20
CA PRO A 188 -7.23 8.80 -10.42
C PRO A 188 -6.66 8.33 -11.73
N VAL A 189 -5.72 7.40 -11.62
CA VAL A 189 -5.07 6.89 -12.78
C VAL A 189 -6.21 6.25 -13.52
N SER A 190 -6.63 6.85 -14.63
CA SER A 190 -7.63 6.20 -15.45
C SER A 190 -6.98 4.85 -15.71
N ALA A 191 -7.71 3.78 -15.43
CA ALA A 191 -7.11 2.47 -15.53
C ALA A 191 -6.48 2.33 -16.93
N GLN A 192 -7.05 3.03 -17.94
CA GLN A 192 -6.55 3.31 -19.29
C GLN A 192 -5.17 4.00 -19.40
N ASP A 193 -4.89 5.07 -18.65
CA ASP A 193 -3.58 5.74 -18.69
C ASP A 193 -2.46 4.90 -18.04
N LEU A 194 -2.81 4.00 -17.11
CA LEU A 194 -1.93 2.90 -16.69
C LEU A 194 -1.86 1.77 -17.72
N TYR A 195 -2.95 1.55 -18.47
CA TYR A 195 -3.06 0.48 -19.46
C TYR A 195 -2.19 0.69 -20.70
N ASP A 196 -1.89 1.94 -21.07
CA ASP A 196 -1.21 2.28 -22.32
C ASP A 196 0.29 2.57 -22.15
N GLY A 197 0.86 2.40 -20.93
CA GLY A 197 2.28 2.66 -20.65
C GLY A 197 2.70 4.12 -20.86
N ASN A 198 1.74 5.03 -20.93
CA ASN A 198 1.96 6.39 -21.38
C ASN A 198 2.35 7.29 -20.19
N HIS A 199 3.57 7.11 -19.71
CA HIS A 199 4.14 7.90 -18.60
C HIS A 199 4.30 9.41 -18.94
N SER A 200 4.06 9.80 -20.20
CA SER A 200 4.20 11.18 -20.69
C SER A 200 3.18 12.15 -20.08
N LYS A 201 2.01 11.67 -19.62
CA LYS A 201 0.97 12.47 -18.97
C LYS A 201 1.28 12.83 -17.50
N TYR A 202 2.32 12.26 -16.90
CA TYR A 202 2.77 12.59 -15.54
C TYR A 202 3.79 13.75 -15.50
N ARG A 203 3.84 14.59 -16.54
CA ARG A 203 4.46 15.92 -16.43
C ARG A 203 3.58 16.78 -15.50
N SER A 204 4.23 17.56 -14.63
CA SER A 204 3.62 18.40 -13.58
C SER A 204 2.20 18.90 -13.87
N PRO A 205 1.28 18.85 -12.89
CA PRO A 205 -0.13 19.11 -13.11
C PRO A 205 -0.42 20.56 -13.49
N ASP A 206 -1.30 20.73 -14.47
CA ASP A 206 -2.09 21.94 -14.65
C ASP A 206 -3.26 21.91 -13.65
N ARG A 207 -3.52 23.04 -12.98
CA ARG A 207 -4.22 23.12 -11.67
C ARG A 207 -5.74 22.91 -11.67
N THR A 208 -6.36 22.52 -12.77
CA THR A 208 -7.76 22.93 -13.03
C THR A 208 -8.85 21.86 -12.95
N ARG A 209 -8.59 20.64 -12.44
CA ARG A 209 -9.68 19.66 -12.25
C ARG A 209 -9.54 18.79 -11.00
N SER A 210 -10.44 18.99 -10.04
CA SER A 210 -10.70 18.09 -8.91
C SER A 210 -12.20 18.11 -8.65
N GLU A 211 -12.90 17.06 -9.09
CA GLU A 211 -14.23 16.72 -8.59
C GLU A 211 -14.07 15.71 -7.45
N SER A 212 -14.85 15.93 -6.39
CA SER A 212 -14.56 15.55 -5.01
C SER A 212 -15.10 14.17 -4.62
N MET A 213 -14.21 13.24 -4.24
CA MET A 213 -14.45 12.40 -3.06
C MET A 213 -13.81 13.12 -1.87
N ASN A 214 -14.60 13.45 -0.85
CA ASN A 214 -14.17 14.14 0.39
C ASN A 214 -13.30 13.23 1.28
N PHE A 215 -12.14 12.81 0.78
CA PHE A 215 -11.04 12.41 1.66
C PHE A 215 -10.19 13.65 1.86
N HIS A 216 -9.92 14.04 3.11
CA HIS A 216 -9.03 15.16 3.43
C HIS A 216 -7.56 14.80 3.11
N CYS A 217 -7.28 14.56 1.82
CA CYS A 217 -5.97 14.60 1.24
C CYS A 217 -5.58 16.07 1.12
N ARG A 218 -5.03 16.61 2.22
CA ARG A 218 -4.60 18.00 2.34
C ARG A 218 -3.70 18.45 1.18
#